data_AF-A0A7S0A184-F1
#
_entry.id   AF-A0A7S0A184-F1
#
_cell.length_a   1.000
_cell.length_b   1.000
_cell.length_c   1.000
_cell.angle_alpha   90.00
_cell.angle_beta   90.00
_cell.angle_gamma   90.00
#
_symmetry.space_group_name_H-M   'P 1'
#
loop_
_entity.id
_entity.type
_entity.pdbx_description
1 polymer ?
#
loop_
_entity_poly.entity_id
_entity_poly.type
_entity_poly.pdbx_seq_one_letter_code
_entity_poly.pdbx_strand_id
1 'polypeptide(L)'
;KTKTRLQQYTKKMKIVSLVLLLIPASVLSFSSSNQKRALSTKLLMAPKFDVKTQRWTPSNDEEATPAYGPIGSLIRAGPLPFIQRIVNADKYEQAVYKYMAVEKVDRKEAQGNMDAFFENPQDWGYQKLQEKNGAPKKDFANANTSPKQLI
;
A
#
# COMPACT_ATOMS: atom_id res chain seq x y z
N LYS A 1 -61.42 57.18 17.36
CA LYS A 1 -60.51 56.69 18.43
C LYS A 1 -60.40 55.17 18.27
N THR A 2 -59.53 54.69 17.38
CA THR A 2 -58.20 54.10 17.67
C THR A 2 -58.21 52.65 18.15
N LYS A 3 -57.63 51.78 17.29
CA LYS A 3 -56.72 50.65 17.60
C LYS A 3 -57.43 49.39 18.18
N THR A 4 -57.16 48.14 17.78
CA THR A 4 -55.93 47.57 17.20
C THR A 4 -56.12 46.09 16.81
N ARG A 5 -55.26 45.65 15.86
CA ARG A 5 -54.61 44.33 15.77
C ARG A 5 -55.39 43.13 15.21
N LEU A 6 -55.37 43.12 13.89
CA LEU A 6 -55.31 41.95 13.02
C LEU A 6 -54.33 40.87 13.50
N GLN A 7 -54.89 39.67 13.68
CA GLN A 7 -54.48 38.42 13.02
C GLN A 7 -52.97 38.13 13.01
N GLN A 8 -52.55 37.39 14.04
CA GLN A 8 -51.34 36.56 14.03
C GLN A 8 -51.48 35.50 12.94
N TYR A 9 -50.68 35.59 11.88
CA TYR A 9 -50.41 34.46 10.98
C TYR A 9 -48.90 34.35 10.81
N THR A 10 -48.37 33.26 11.37
CA THR A 10 -46.95 32.98 11.50
C THR A 10 -46.29 32.78 10.14
N LYS A 11 -45.21 33.54 9.95
CA LYS A 11 -44.45 33.64 8.70
C LYS A 11 -43.45 32.48 8.65
N LYS A 12 -43.61 31.62 7.65
CA LYS A 12 -42.59 30.88 6.87
C LYS A 12 -41.20 30.72 7.53
N MET A 13 -40.89 29.52 8.03
CA MET A 13 -39.50 29.08 8.21
C MET A 13 -39.27 27.81 7.38
N LYS A 14 -38.70 27.98 6.19
CA LYS A 14 -38.05 26.92 5.42
C LYS A 14 -36.64 26.80 5.98
N ILE A 15 -36.39 25.81 6.83
CA ILE A 15 -35.04 25.49 7.31
C ILE A 15 -34.33 24.80 6.16
N VAL A 16 -33.43 25.53 5.51
CA VAL A 16 -32.56 25.05 4.43
C VAL A 16 -31.50 24.15 5.07
N SER A 17 -31.55 22.87 4.70
CA SER A 17 -30.54 21.87 5.00
C SER A 17 -29.33 22.11 4.07
N LEU A 18 -28.16 22.43 4.63
CA LEU A 18 -26.88 22.36 3.93
C LEU A 18 -25.73 22.34 4.96
N VAL A 19 -25.38 21.14 5.45
CA VAL A 19 -24.08 20.92 6.11
C VAL A 19 -23.22 20.16 5.11
N LEU A 20 -22.35 20.92 4.46
CA LEU A 20 -21.34 20.47 3.50
C LEU A 20 -20.24 19.71 4.26
N LEU A 21 -20.22 18.39 4.14
CA LEU A 21 -19.15 17.52 4.63
C LEU A 21 -17.89 17.72 3.76
N LEU A 22 -16.97 18.56 4.24
CA LEU A 22 -15.62 18.65 3.70
C LEU A 22 -14.81 17.43 4.19
N ILE A 23 -14.53 16.49 3.30
CA ILE A 23 -13.62 15.37 3.57
C ILE A 23 -12.22 15.82 3.11
N PRO A 24 -11.25 16.07 4.01
CA PRO A 24 -9.88 16.33 3.59
C PRO A 24 -9.25 15.03 3.06
N ALA A 25 -8.92 15.01 1.76
CA ALA A 25 -8.12 13.96 1.14
C ALA A 25 -6.71 13.98 1.74
N SER A 26 -6.36 12.98 2.55
CA SER A 26 -5.01 12.83 3.10
C SER A 26 -4.07 12.32 1.99
N VAL A 27 -3.24 13.20 1.46
CA VAL A 27 -2.11 12.84 0.58
C VAL A 27 -1.00 12.18 1.43
N LEU A 28 -0.87 10.86 1.35
CA LEU A 28 0.24 10.12 1.96
C LEU A 28 1.55 10.48 1.23
N SER A 29 2.27 11.45 1.76
CA SER A 29 3.61 11.81 1.27
C SER A 29 4.64 10.87 1.90
N PHE A 30 5.19 9.95 1.09
CA PHE A 30 6.34 9.13 1.46
C PHE A 30 7.59 9.99 1.51
N SER A 31 8.11 10.29 2.70
CA SER A 31 9.41 10.95 2.88
C SER A 31 10.52 9.89 2.89
N SER A 32 11.49 10.03 1.99
CA SER A 32 12.64 9.13 1.83
C SER A 32 13.77 9.54 2.78
N SER A 33 14.11 8.65 3.72
CA SER A 33 15.21 8.84 4.66
C SER A 33 16.48 8.19 4.12
N ASN A 34 17.53 9.00 3.93
CA ASN A 34 18.85 8.56 3.50
C ASN A 34 19.58 7.85 4.64
N GLN A 35 19.46 6.52 4.72
CA GLN A 35 20.42 5.69 5.43
C GLN A 35 21.47 5.15 4.46
N LYS A 36 22.73 5.56 4.66
CA LYS A 36 23.90 5.03 3.95
C LYS A 36 24.18 3.61 4.43
N ARG A 37 23.49 2.63 3.83
CA ARG A 37 23.78 1.21 3.97
C ARG A 37 24.88 0.85 2.95
N ALA A 38 25.86 0.04 3.35
CA ALA A 38 26.87 -0.49 2.44
C ALA A 38 26.15 -1.19 1.27
N LEU A 39 26.33 -0.62 0.09
CA LEU A 39 25.59 -0.94 -1.12
C LEU A 39 26.06 -2.31 -1.61
N SER A 40 25.28 -3.36 -1.39
CA SER A 40 25.43 -4.58 -2.19
C SER A 40 25.32 -4.17 -3.66
N THR A 41 26.25 -4.61 -4.50
CA THR A 41 26.24 -4.34 -5.95
C THR A 41 24.92 -4.76 -6.62
N LYS A 42 24.15 -5.68 -6.00
CA LYS A 42 22.77 -6.01 -6.43
C LYS A 42 21.78 -4.84 -6.31
N LEU A 43 21.99 -3.89 -5.38
CA LEU A 43 21.12 -2.72 -5.18
C LEU A 43 21.38 -1.58 -6.18
N LEU A 44 22.45 -1.66 -6.98
CA LEU A 44 22.72 -0.69 -8.05
C LEU A 44 21.78 -0.85 -9.26
N MET A 45 20.96 -1.91 -9.28
CA MET A 45 20.13 -2.26 -10.43
C MET A 45 18.62 -2.16 -10.21
N ALA A 46 18.15 -1.53 -9.13
CA ALA A 46 16.72 -1.48 -8.80
C ALA A 46 15.81 -1.05 -9.99
N PRO A 47 14.53 -1.49 -10.01
CA PRO A 47 13.60 -1.14 -11.08
C PRO A 47 13.49 0.37 -11.31
N LYS A 48 13.39 0.76 -12.58
CA LYS A 48 13.37 2.17 -12.99
C LYS A 48 11.95 2.58 -13.37
N PHE A 49 11.57 3.76 -12.90
CA PHE A 49 10.31 4.39 -13.28
C PHE A 49 10.48 5.09 -14.64
N ASP A 50 9.73 4.64 -15.63
CA ASP A 50 9.63 5.32 -16.92
C ASP A 50 8.52 6.37 -16.86
N VAL A 51 8.92 7.64 -16.97
CA VAL A 51 8.03 8.79 -16.91
C VAL A 51 7.06 8.83 -18.10
N LYS A 52 7.44 8.28 -19.26
CA LYS A 52 6.58 8.30 -20.46
C LYS A 52 5.42 7.32 -20.33
N THR A 53 5.71 6.12 -19.84
CA THR A 53 4.71 5.07 -19.68
C THR A 53 4.04 5.08 -18.31
N GLN A 54 4.58 5.86 -17.34
CA GLN A 54 4.17 5.89 -15.94
C GLN A 54 4.24 4.50 -15.27
N ARG A 55 5.24 3.70 -15.65
CA ARG A 55 5.41 2.31 -15.20
C ARG A 55 6.81 2.04 -14.69
N TRP A 56 6.88 1.10 -13.76
CA TRP A 56 8.14 0.52 -13.31
C TRP A 56 8.56 -0.58 -14.28
N THR A 57 9.84 -0.56 -14.63
CA THR A 57 10.48 -1.54 -15.50
C THR A 57 11.69 -2.15 -14.79
N PRO A 58 11.87 -3.48 -14.85
CA PRO A 58 13.06 -4.12 -14.28
C PRO A 58 14.31 -3.69 -15.07
N SER A 59 15.45 -3.59 -14.39
CA SER A 59 16.71 -3.25 -15.07
C SER A 59 17.45 -4.46 -15.64
N ASN A 60 17.03 -5.68 -15.26
CA ASN A 60 17.61 -6.94 -15.72
C ASN A 60 16.60 -8.11 -15.62
N ASP A 61 16.98 -9.28 -16.15
CA ASP A 61 16.11 -10.47 -16.19
C ASP A 61 15.89 -11.12 -14.81
N GLU A 62 16.84 -11.00 -13.89
CA GLU A 62 16.69 -11.51 -12.50
C GLU A 62 15.57 -10.74 -11.78
N GLU A 63 15.47 -9.43 -11.99
CA GLU A 63 14.37 -8.61 -11.50
C GLU A 63 13.07 -8.86 -12.24
N ALA A 64 13.09 -9.20 -13.52
CA ALA A 64 11.87 -9.58 -14.23
C ALA A 64 11.30 -10.91 -13.71
N THR A 65 12.19 -11.82 -13.30
CA THR A 65 11.82 -13.17 -12.88
C THR A 65 11.25 -13.17 -11.45
N PRO A 66 9.99 -13.56 -11.22
CA PRO A 66 9.44 -13.64 -9.87
C PRO A 66 10.21 -14.65 -9.02
N ALA A 67 10.54 -14.29 -7.77
CA ALA A 67 11.21 -15.21 -6.84
C ALA A 67 10.34 -16.43 -6.51
N TYR A 68 9.02 -16.25 -6.56
CA TYR A 68 8.05 -17.34 -6.53
C TYR A 68 6.75 -16.96 -7.25
N GLY A 69 6.06 -17.97 -7.80
CA GLY A 69 4.77 -17.81 -8.47
C GLY A 69 3.57 -17.70 -7.50
N PRO A 70 2.33 -17.52 -8.01
CA PRO A 70 1.14 -17.32 -7.19
C PRO A 70 0.91 -18.39 -6.11
N ILE A 71 1.20 -19.66 -6.40
CA ILE A 71 1.12 -20.76 -5.43
C ILE A 71 2.03 -20.48 -4.22
N GLY A 72 3.20 -19.90 -4.45
CA GLY A 72 4.09 -19.47 -3.37
C GLY A 72 3.51 -18.34 -2.51
N SER A 73 2.68 -17.46 -3.07
CA SER A 73 1.94 -16.46 -2.29
C SER A 73 0.84 -17.13 -1.46
N LEU A 74 0.13 -18.12 -2.03
CA LEU A 74 -0.91 -18.88 -1.30
C LEU A 74 -0.35 -19.52 -0.03
N ILE A 75 0.80 -20.19 -0.15
CA ILE A 75 1.44 -20.89 0.98
C ILE A 75 1.95 -19.90 2.04
N ARG A 76 2.42 -18.72 1.64
CA ARG A 76 3.09 -17.78 2.55
C ARG A 76 2.18 -16.75 3.19
N ALA A 77 1.19 -16.25 2.45
CA ALA A 77 0.37 -15.11 2.84
C ALA A 77 -1.13 -15.36 2.57
N GLY A 78 -1.48 -16.61 2.26
CA GLY A 78 -2.87 -17.03 2.13
C GLY A 78 -3.54 -16.69 0.79
N PRO A 79 -4.87 -16.84 0.73
CA PRO A 79 -5.61 -16.87 -0.53
C PRO A 79 -5.77 -15.48 -1.18
N LEU A 80 -5.78 -14.41 -0.39
CA LEU A 80 -5.95 -13.05 -0.91
C LEU A 80 -4.82 -12.62 -1.87
N PRO A 81 -3.54 -12.68 -1.49
CA PRO A 81 -2.46 -12.36 -2.42
C PRO A 81 -2.40 -13.33 -3.60
N PHE A 82 -2.77 -14.60 -3.43
CA PHE A 82 -2.91 -15.54 -4.55
C PHE A 82 -3.94 -15.07 -5.59
N ILE A 83 -5.15 -14.72 -5.14
CA ILE A 83 -6.22 -14.21 -6.01
C ILE A 83 -5.77 -12.90 -6.68
N GLN A 84 -5.13 -12.02 -5.93
CA GLN A 84 -4.64 -10.74 -6.44
C GLN A 84 -3.62 -10.93 -7.58
N ARG A 85 -2.74 -11.93 -7.48
CA ARG A 85 -1.77 -12.24 -8.53
C ARG A 85 -2.39 -12.86 -9.77
N ILE A 86 -3.56 -13.48 -9.66
CA ILE A 86 -4.29 -14.04 -10.80
C ILE A 86 -5.12 -12.96 -11.48
N VAL A 87 -5.89 -12.19 -10.71
CA VAL A 87 -6.87 -11.23 -11.25
C VAL A 87 -6.22 -9.89 -11.60
N ASN A 88 -5.21 -9.47 -10.84
CA ASN A 88 -4.56 -8.17 -10.95
C ASN A 88 -3.02 -8.30 -11.07
N ALA A 89 -2.55 -9.27 -11.85
CA ALA A 89 -1.13 -9.61 -12.01
C ALA A 89 -0.24 -8.38 -12.29
N ASP A 90 -0.65 -7.53 -13.24
CA ASP A 90 0.13 -6.35 -13.60
C ASP A 90 0.26 -5.34 -12.46
N LYS A 91 -0.85 -5.05 -11.77
CA LYS A 91 -0.84 -4.12 -10.61
C LYS A 91 0.02 -4.67 -9.48
N TYR A 92 -0.02 -5.99 -9.27
CA TYR A 92 0.83 -6.66 -8.30
C TYR A 92 2.31 -6.49 -8.66
N GLU A 93 2.70 -6.78 -9.91
CA GLU A 93 4.08 -6.65 -10.37
C GLU A 93 4.57 -5.20 -10.30
N GLN A 94 3.74 -4.23 -10.67
CA GLN A 94 4.06 -2.81 -10.53
C GLN A 94 4.25 -2.40 -9.06
N ALA A 95 3.48 -2.96 -8.13
CA ALA A 95 3.65 -2.73 -6.70
C ALA A 95 4.95 -3.34 -6.19
N VAL A 96 5.30 -4.55 -6.62
CA VAL A 96 6.58 -5.21 -6.29
C VAL A 96 7.75 -4.38 -6.80
N TYR A 97 7.76 -3.97 -8.06
CA TYR A 97 8.85 -3.16 -8.61
C TYR A 97 9.00 -1.81 -7.91
N LYS A 98 7.88 -1.15 -7.62
CA LYS A 98 7.89 0.09 -6.84
C LYS A 98 8.50 -0.13 -5.47
N TYR A 99 8.14 -1.21 -4.79
CA TYR A 99 8.67 -1.53 -3.46
C TYR A 99 10.16 -1.82 -3.51
N MET A 100 10.62 -2.62 -4.47
CA MET A 100 12.06 -2.89 -4.71
C MET A 100 12.83 -1.58 -4.89
N ALA A 101 12.32 -0.66 -5.70
CA ALA A 101 12.97 0.61 -5.99
C ALA A 101 13.01 1.57 -4.79
N VAL A 102 11.91 1.66 -4.03
CA VAL A 102 11.79 2.58 -2.89
C VAL A 102 12.59 2.07 -1.69
N GLU A 103 12.43 0.80 -1.33
CA GLU A 103 13.04 0.23 -0.13
C GLU A 103 14.43 -0.36 -0.40
N LYS A 104 14.84 -0.44 -1.67
CA LYS A 104 16.13 -1.00 -2.11
C LYS A 104 16.32 -2.41 -1.54
N VAL A 105 15.35 -3.25 -1.81
CA VAL A 105 15.32 -4.66 -1.40
C VAL A 105 15.28 -5.55 -2.63
N ASP A 106 15.62 -6.82 -2.45
CA ASP A 106 15.52 -7.80 -3.52
C ASP A 106 14.06 -8.13 -3.87
N ARG A 107 13.89 -8.87 -4.97
CA ARG A 107 12.56 -9.23 -5.47
C ARG A 107 11.79 -10.13 -4.52
N LYS A 108 12.49 -11.02 -3.81
CA LYS A 108 11.85 -11.96 -2.88
C LYS A 108 11.27 -11.23 -1.67
N GLU A 109 12.05 -10.35 -1.06
CA GLU A 109 11.61 -9.50 0.04
C GLU A 109 10.47 -8.56 -0.39
N ALA A 110 10.57 -7.98 -1.60
CA ALA A 110 9.49 -7.15 -2.13
C ALA A 110 8.20 -7.93 -2.37
N GLN A 111 8.26 -9.12 -2.95
CA GLN A 111 7.08 -9.98 -3.12
C GLN A 111 6.45 -10.36 -1.79
N GLY A 112 7.25 -10.72 -0.78
CA GLY A 112 6.75 -11.02 0.57
C GLY A 112 6.06 -9.81 1.21
N ASN A 113 6.64 -8.62 1.07
CA ASN A 113 6.03 -7.39 1.59
C ASN A 113 4.73 -7.01 0.87
N MET A 114 4.67 -7.17 -0.44
CA MET A 114 3.44 -6.89 -1.19
C MET A 114 2.36 -7.94 -0.91
N ASP A 115 2.73 -9.21 -0.75
CA ASP A 115 1.80 -10.25 -0.33
C ASP A 115 1.16 -9.91 1.03
N ALA A 116 1.96 -9.52 2.02
CA ALA A 116 1.47 -9.08 3.33
C ALA A 116 0.61 -7.81 3.26
N PHE A 117 0.97 -6.85 2.40
CA PHE A 117 0.17 -5.66 2.16
C PHE A 117 -1.21 -6.02 1.57
N PHE A 118 -1.28 -6.92 0.59
CA PHE A 118 -2.55 -7.32 -0.01
C PHE A 118 -3.39 -8.23 0.90
N GLU A 119 -2.76 -8.96 1.81
CA GLU A 119 -3.45 -9.73 2.84
C GLU A 119 -4.09 -8.81 3.90
N ASN A 120 -3.30 -7.90 4.49
CA ASN A 120 -3.78 -6.94 5.49
C ASN A 120 -3.00 -5.62 5.42
N PRO A 121 -3.51 -4.62 4.67
CA PRO A 121 -2.82 -3.33 4.52
C PRO A 121 -2.61 -2.58 5.83
N GLN A 122 -3.54 -2.74 6.78
CA GLN A 122 -3.53 -2.00 8.05
C GLN A 122 -2.43 -2.52 8.98
N ASP A 123 -2.34 -3.84 9.14
CA ASP A 123 -1.30 -4.49 9.94
C ASP A 123 0.09 -4.26 9.32
N TRP A 124 0.19 -4.41 7.99
CA TRP A 124 1.42 -4.13 7.27
C TRP A 124 1.87 -2.67 7.46
N GLY A 125 0.95 -1.71 7.35
CA GLY A 125 1.25 -0.29 7.54
C GLY A 125 1.72 0.03 8.95
N TYR A 126 1.06 -0.55 9.96
CA TYR A 126 1.47 -0.44 11.36
C TYR A 126 2.88 -1.02 11.57
N GLN A 127 3.16 -2.21 11.02
CA GLN A 127 4.47 -2.83 11.11
C GLN A 127 5.55 -1.96 10.46
N LYS A 128 5.32 -1.41 9.27
CA LYS A 128 6.28 -0.51 8.61
C LYS A 128 6.49 0.78 9.39
N LEU A 129 5.49 1.29 10.09
CA LEU A 129 5.65 2.42 11.00
C LEU A 129 6.56 2.04 12.18
N GLN A 130 6.36 0.87 12.78
CA GLN A 130 7.21 0.40 13.87
C GLN A 130 8.66 0.16 13.43
N GLU A 131 8.88 -0.41 12.24
CA GLU A 131 10.21 -0.56 11.65
C GLU A 131 10.90 0.79 11.46
N LYS A 132 10.15 1.82 11.04
CA LYS A 132 10.67 3.20 10.93
C LYS A 132 11.01 3.80 12.30
N ASN A 133 10.30 3.40 13.34
CA ASN A 133 10.56 3.81 14.73
C ASN A 133 11.70 3.00 15.40
N GLY A 134 12.36 2.10 14.66
CA GLY A 134 13.50 1.32 15.15
C GLY A 134 13.18 -0.11 15.60
N ALA A 135 11.93 -0.57 15.46
CA ALA A 135 11.62 -1.98 15.66
C ALA A 135 12.31 -2.87 14.62
N PRO A 136 12.57 -4.16 14.92
CA PRO A 136 13.15 -5.09 13.96
C PRO A 136 12.31 -5.22 12.68
N LYS A 137 12.98 -5.28 11.53
CA LYS A 137 12.31 -5.54 10.24
C LYS A 137 11.75 -6.95 10.22
N LYS A 138 10.47 -7.09 9.85
CA LYS A 138 9.87 -8.41 9.66
C LYS A 138 10.22 -8.97 8.29
N ASP A 139 10.71 -10.20 8.28
CA ASP A 139 10.96 -10.96 7.07
C ASP A 139 9.68 -11.64 6.58
N PHE A 140 8.87 -10.91 5.81
CA PHE A 140 7.65 -11.44 5.22
C PHE A 140 7.89 -12.51 4.15
N ALA A 141 9.10 -12.58 3.58
CA ALA A 141 9.43 -13.57 2.55
C ALA A 141 9.58 -14.98 3.12
N ASN A 142 9.95 -15.10 4.40
CA ASN A 142 10.17 -16.39 5.06
C ASN A 142 9.28 -16.63 6.29
N ALA A 143 8.55 -15.63 6.81
CA ALA A 143 7.80 -15.67 8.08
C ALA A 143 6.86 -16.87 8.27
N ASN A 144 6.24 -17.38 7.20
CA ASN A 144 5.20 -18.43 7.26
C ASN A 144 5.59 -19.70 6.50
N THR A 145 6.90 -19.88 6.25
CA THR A 145 7.41 -21.06 5.52
C THR A 145 8.03 -22.12 6.42
N SER A 146 7.95 -21.94 7.74
CA SER A 146 8.48 -22.95 8.66
C SER A 146 7.63 -24.23 8.58
N PRO A 147 8.24 -25.43 8.50
CA PRO A 147 7.50 -26.69 8.36
C PRO A 147 6.43 -26.91 9.45
N LYS A 148 6.65 -26.34 10.64
CA LYS A 148 5.72 -26.47 11.78
C LYS A 148 4.42 -25.68 11.62
N GLN A 149 4.36 -24.73 10.69
CA GLN A 149 3.17 -23.93 10.38
C GLN A 149 2.36 -24.50 9.20
N LEU A 150 2.88 -25.52 8.52
CA LEU A 150 2.29 -26.13 7.32
C LEU A 150 1.66 -27.51 7.59
N ILE A 151 1.51 -27.90 8.87
CA ILE A 151 0.94 -29.17 9.33
C ILE A 151 -0.31 -28.88 10.16
#